data_AF-A0A928CT75-F1
#
_entry.id   AF-A0A928CT75-F1
#
_cell.length_a   1.000
_cell.length_b   1.000
_cell.length_c   1.000
_cell.angle_alpha   90.00
_cell.angle_beta   90.00
_cell.angle_gamma   90.00
#
_symmetry.space_group_name_H-M   'P 1'
#
loop_
_entity.id
_entity.type
_entity.pdbx_description
1 polymer ?
#
loop_
_entity_poly.entity_id
_entity_poly.type
_entity_poly.pdbx_seq_one_letter_code
_entity_poly.pdbx_strand_id
1 'polypeptide(L)' 'MTAILEEEKKNVQETIPLVEADSSLGWEPTLEYACDREHLEWKLGKLDSVIKYTIPNYRLTVKKY' A
#
# COMPACT_ATOMS: atom_id res chain seq x y z
N MET A 1 -4.55 3.85 -13.19
CA MET A 1 -4.96 3.70 -11.77
C MET A 1 -4.63 2.32 -11.22
N THR A 2 -5.22 1.22 -11.74
CA THR A 2 -4.90 -0.13 -11.22
C THR A 2 -3.44 -0.54 -11.42
N ALA A 3 -2.83 -0.17 -12.56
CA ALA A 3 -1.40 -0.42 -12.80
C ALA A 3 -0.49 0.22 -11.73
N ILE A 4 -0.75 1.49 -11.35
CA ILE A 4 -0.02 2.21 -10.30
C ILE A 4 -0.15 1.50 -8.95
N LEU A 5 -1.32 0.91 -8.64
CA LEU A 5 -1.51 0.18 -7.39
C LEU A 5 -0.74 -1.14 -7.35
N GLU A 6 -0.58 -1.83 -8.49
CA GLU A 6 0.24 -3.04 -8.55
C GLU A 6 1.74 -2.71 -8.48
N GLU A 7 2.17 -1.62 -9.12
CA GLU A 7 3.53 -1.08 -8.95
C GLU A 7 3.80 -0.71 -7.49
N GLU A 8 2.84 -0.07 -6.82
CA GLU A 8 2.97 0.28 -5.41
C GLU A 8 3.00 -0.95 -4.49
N LYS A 9 2.22 -2.00 -4.80
CA LYS A 9 2.33 -3.28 -4.07
C LYS A 9 3.73 -3.87 -4.19
N LYS A 10 4.29 -3.86 -5.40
CA LYS A 10 5.66 -4.33 -5.64
C LYS A 10 6.67 -3.49 -4.85
N ASN A 11 6.55 -2.17 -4.87
CA ASN A 11 7.38 -1.25 -4.09
C ASN A 11 7.34 -1.58 -2.58
N VAL A 12 6.15 -1.80 -2.02
CA VAL A 12 6.01 -2.19 -0.61
C VAL A 12 6.67 -3.54 -0.33
N GLN A 13 6.48 -4.54 -1.18
CA GLN A 13 7.11 -5.85 -1.04
C GLN A 13 8.65 -5.77 -1.08
N GLU A 14 9.20 -4.93 -1.94
CA GLU A 14 10.65 -4.70 -2.06
C GLU A 14 11.21 -3.90 -0.87
N THR A 15 10.37 -3.09 -0.20
CA THR A 15 10.77 -2.26 0.94
C THR A 15 10.81 -3.01 2.26
N ILE A 16 9.95 -4.02 2.46
CA ILE A 16 9.90 -4.84 3.69
C ILE A 16 11.30 -5.35 4.11
N PRO A 17 12.10 -6.02 3.25
CA PRO A 17 13.40 -6.52 3.67
C PRO A 17 14.40 -5.41 4.04
N LEU A 18 14.23 -4.19 3.50
CA LEU A 18 15.10 -3.05 3.81
C LEU A 18 14.83 -2.54 5.22
N VAL A 19 13.56 -2.38 5.60
CA VAL A 19 13.18 -1.87 6.93
C VAL A 19 13.36 -2.91 8.03
N GLU A 20 13.36 -4.21 7.67
CA GLU A 20 13.77 -5.28 8.59
C GLU A 20 15.27 -5.27 8.86
N ALA A 21 16.08 -4.90 7.87
CA ALA A 21 17.53 -4.81 8.01
C ALA A 21 17.95 -3.55 8.78
N ASP A 22 17.27 -2.43 8.54
CA ASP A 22 17.50 -1.16 9.24
C ASP A 22 16.17 -0.45 9.53
N SER A 23 15.73 -0.56 10.79
CA SER A 23 14.45 0.02 11.22
C SER A 23 14.45 1.55 11.19
N SER A 24 15.61 2.21 11.19
CA SER A 24 15.68 3.68 11.15
C SER A 24 15.14 4.25 9.84
N LEU A 25 15.16 3.45 8.76
CA LEU A 25 14.53 3.79 7.48
C LEU A 25 13.01 3.95 7.58
N GLY A 26 12.39 3.42 8.63
CA GLY A 26 10.96 3.49 8.88
C GLY A 26 10.49 4.78 9.58
N TRP A 27 11.42 5.62 10.05
CA TRP A 27 11.14 6.79 10.88
C TRP A 27 11.16 8.09 10.09
N GLU A 28 10.13 8.91 10.26
CA GLU A 28 10.05 10.27 9.71
C GLU A 28 9.58 11.25 10.80
N PRO A 29 10.22 12.43 11.00
CA PRO A 29 9.93 13.32 12.12
C PRO A 29 8.48 13.79 12.30
N THR A 30 7.69 13.84 11.23
CA THR A 30 6.29 14.32 11.24
C THR A 30 5.27 13.18 11.29
N LEU A 31 5.66 11.98 10.88
CA LEU A 31 4.83 10.78 10.80
C LEU A 31 5.20 9.70 11.81
N GLU A 32 6.27 9.93 12.58
CA GLU A 32 6.86 8.97 13.52
C GLU A 32 7.31 7.68 12.80
N TYR A 33 7.23 6.54 13.49
CA TYR A 33 7.46 5.23 12.87
C TYR A 33 6.24 4.87 12.02
N ALA A 34 6.34 5.11 10.72
CA ALA A 34 5.25 4.89 9.77
C ALA A 34 5.55 3.81 8.72
N CYS A 35 6.81 3.37 8.63
CA CYS A 35 7.30 2.46 7.59
C CYS A 35 8.02 1.24 8.20
N ASP A 36 7.49 0.68 9.29
CA ASP A 36 7.91 -0.64 9.76
C ASP A 36 7.19 -1.78 9.00
N ARG A 37 7.56 -3.03 9.29
CA ARG A 37 6.96 -4.21 8.68
C ARG A 37 5.43 -4.27 8.84
N GLU A 38 4.91 -3.97 10.03
CA GLU A 38 3.48 -4.07 10.33
C GLU A 38 2.68 -3.06 9.50
N HIS A 39 3.16 -1.82 9.40
CA HIS A 39 2.54 -0.77 8.60
C HIS A 39 2.59 -1.09 7.10
N LEU A 40 3.70 -1.64 6.62
CA LEU A 40 3.84 -2.07 5.22
C LEU A 40 2.92 -3.25 4.88
N GLU A 41 2.78 -4.24 5.77
CA GLU A 41 1.84 -5.34 5.62
C GLU A 41 0.39 -4.86 5.63
N TRP A 42 0.05 -3.94 6.54
CA TRP A 42 -1.25 -3.28 6.55
C TRP A 42 -1.54 -2.56 5.22
N LYS A 43 -0.56 -1.82 4.70
CA LYS A 43 -0.65 -1.12 3.41
C LYS A 43 -0.87 -2.10 2.26
N LEU A 44 -0.18 -3.24 2.23
CA LEU A 44 -0.42 -4.30 1.24
C LEU A 44 -1.88 -4.77 1.27
N GLY A 45 -2.41 -5.03 2.47
CA GLY A 45 -3.83 -5.40 2.63
C GLY A 45 -4.79 -4.34 2.10
N LYS A 46 -4.49 -3.05 2.32
CA LYS A 46 -5.29 -1.94 1.77
C LYS A 46 -5.24 -1.87 0.26
N LEU A 47 -4.05 -1.98 -0.33
CA LEU A 47 -3.89 -1.95 -1.79
C LEU A 47 -4.67 -3.11 -2.44
N ASP A 48 -4.57 -4.30 -1.87
CA ASP A 48 -5.32 -5.48 -2.30
C ASP A 48 -6.83 -5.27 -2.24
N SER A 49 -7.32 -4.71 -1.13
CA SER A 49 -8.74 -4.41 -0.97
C SER A 49 -9.22 -3.38 -2.01
N VAL A 50 -8.42 -2.36 -2.31
CA VAL A 50 -8.78 -1.32 -3.28
C VAL A 50 -8.86 -1.88 -4.69
N ILE A 51 -7.88 -2.71 -5.08
CA ILE A 51 -7.84 -3.36 -6.40
C ILE A 51 -9.00 -4.33 -6.56
N LYS A 52 -9.24 -5.20 -5.57
CA LYS A 52 -10.23 -6.29 -5.65
C LYS A 52 -11.67 -5.81 -5.50
N TYR A 53 -11.92 -4.82 -4.65
CA TYR A 53 -13.28 -4.45 -4.25
C TYR A 53 -13.61 -2.99 -4.56
N THR A 54 -12.80 -2.04 -4.09
CA THR A 54 -13.17 -0.61 -4.13
C THR A 54 -13.29 -0.08 -5.56
N ILE A 55 -12.26 -0.27 -6.39
CA ILE A 55 -12.26 0.24 -7.77
C ILE A 55 -13.35 -0.44 -8.61
N PRO A 56 -13.50 -1.78 -8.61
CA PRO A 56 -14.60 -2.45 -9.32
C PRO A 56 -15.98 -1.94 -8.90
N ASN A 57 -16.24 -1.85 -7.60
CA ASN A 57 -17.52 -1.38 -7.08
C ASN A 57 -17.79 0.08 -7.45
N TYR A 58 -16.78 0.95 -7.36
CA TYR A 58 -16.91 2.35 -7.80
C TYR A 58 -17.19 2.46 -9.30
N ARG A 59 -16.56 1.64 -10.14
CA ARG A 59 -16.83 1.62 -11.59
C ARG A 59 -18.28 1.23 -11.91
N LEU A 60 -18.92 0.41 -11.08
CA LEU A 60 -20.33 0.05 -11.24
C LEU A 60 -21.28 1.21 -10.91
N THR A 61 -20.92 2.10 -9.97
CA THR A 61 -21.77 3.24 -9.62
C THR A 61 -21.76 4.30 -10.72
N VAL A 62 -20.62 4.53 -11.37
CA VAL A 62 -20.48 5.55 -12.42
C VAL A 62 -20.93 5.07 -13.81
N LYS A 63 -20.93 3.75 -14.08
CA LYS A 63 -21.42 3.17 -15.35
C LYS A 63 -22.94 3.23 -15.53
N LYS A 64 -23.69 3.64 -14.50
CA LYS A 64 -25.16 3.54 -14.47
C LYS A 64 -25.88 4.75 -15.10
N TYR A 65 -25.13 5.60 -15.80
CA TYR A 65 -25.60 6.75 -16.59
C TYR A 65 -24.91 6.75 -17.95
#